data_AF-A0A7C4QUV6-F1
#
_entry.id   AF-A0A7C4QUV6-F1
#
_cell.length_a   1.000
_cell.length_b   1.000
_cell.length_c   1.000
_cell.angle_alpha   90.00
_cell.angle_beta   90.00
_cell.angle_gamma   90.00
#
_symmetry.space_group_name_H-M   'P 1'
#
loop_
_entity.id
_entity.type
_entity.pdbx_description
1 polymer ?
#
loop_
_entity_poly.entity_id
_entity_poly.type
_entity_poly.pdbx_seq_one_letter_code
_entity_poly.pdbx_strand_id
1 'polypeptide(L)'
;MSLGGILTQMSVAPTSSAAAPSSTPAPPRRSWGARWGGLCVRLAVYWLLYTLSIGPMFWYWYEASYLDGPKWVVVLYLPLLYVCEQFEPFGRLVNWYIRWWIL
;
A
#
# COMPACT_ATOMS: atom_id res chain seq x y z
N MET A 1 -2.45 43.97 78.77
CA MET A 1 -3.21 42.72 78.54
C MET A 1 -3.16 42.39 77.05
N SER A 2 -2.92 41.12 76.72
CA SER A 2 -2.86 40.49 75.38
C SER A 2 -1.59 40.79 74.56
N LEU A 3 -0.54 39.96 74.52
CA LEU A 3 -0.37 38.55 74.08
C LEU A 3 -0.50 38.33 72.57
N GLY A 4 0.52 37.66 72.02
CA GLY A 4 0.48 36.88 70.78
C GLY A 4 0.98 37.67 69.57
N GLY A 5 2.09 37.35 68.90
CA GLY A 5 2.75 36.07 68.78
C GLY A 5 2.70 35.61 67.32
N ILE A 6 3.88 35.25 66.81
CA ILE A 6 4.10 34.18 65.83
C ILE A 6 3.58 34.45 64.40
N LEU A 7 4.49 34.68 63.46
CA LEU A 7 4.87 33.69 62.42
C LEU A 7 5.71 34.36 61.33
N THR A 8 7.01 34.11 61.45
CA THR A 8 7.97 33.95 60.37
C THR A 8 7.35 33.13 59.22
N GLN A 9 6.95 33.76 58.13
CA GLN A 9 6.74 33.06 56.86
C GLN A 9 8.12 32.85 56.23
N MET A 10 8.68 31.69 56.54
CA MET A 10 9.74 31.07 55.77
C MET A 10 9.21 30.63 54.41
N SER A 11 10.10 30.64 53.43
CA SER A 11 10.13 29.67 52.34
C SER A 11 9.06 29.79 51.26
N VAL A 12 9.36 30.61 50.24
CA VAL A 12 9.05 30.22 48.87
C VAL A 12 10.37 30.03 48.13
N ALA A 13 10.76 28.76 47.98
CA ALA A 13 11.85 28.33 47.13
C ALA A 13 11.61 28.84 45.69
N PRO A 14 12.69 29.09 44.91
CA PRO A 14 12.52 29.39 43.49
C PRO A 14 11.97 28.13 42.84
N THR A 15 10.67 28.11 42.52
CA THR A 15 10.14 27.15 41.56
C THR A 15 10.70 27.55 40.20
N SER A 16 11.93 27.09 39.97
CA SER A 16 12.50 26.85 38.66
C SER A 16 11.56 25.86 37.96
N SER A 17 10.48 26.37 37.39
CA SER A 17 9.76 25.69 36.32
C SER A 17 10.18 26.38 35.03
N ALA A 18 11.49 26.25 34.75
CA ALA A 18 12.02 26.45 33.43
C ALA A 18 11.21 25.55 32.49
N ALA A 19 10.54 26.19 31.55
CA ALA A 19 9.71 25.59 30.52
C ALA A 19 10.30 24.26 30.05
N ALA A 20 9.51 23.18 30.21
CA ALA A 20 9.79 21.91 29.58
C ALA A 20 10.07 22.17 28.09
N PRO A 21 11.18 21.69 27.51
CA PRO A 21 11.41 21.81 26.09
C PRO A 21 10.26 21.08 25.40
N SER A 22 9.43 21.83 24.68
CA SER A 22 8.48 21.29 23.71
C SER A 22 9.29 20.57 22.65
N SER A 23 9.56 19.28 22.86
CA SER A 23 10.12 18.40 21.85
C SER A 23 9.07 18.21 20.77
N THR A 24 9.00 19.16 19.84
CA THR A 24 8.34 18.95 18.54
C THR A 24 8.95 17.68 17.96
N PRO A 25 8.20 16.57 17.84
CA PRO A 25 8.75 15.37 17.25
C PRO A 25 9.15 15.71 15.81
N ALA A 26 10.44 15.57 15.51
CA ALA A 26 10.98 15.85 14.19
C ALA A 26 10.16 15.08 13.14
N PRO A 27 9.79 15.70 12.00
CA PRO A 27 8.99 15.03 11.00
C PRO A 27 9.69 13.74 10.57
N PRO A 28 8.96 12.61 10.47
CA PRO A 28 9.57 11.33 10.12
C PRO A 28 10.31 11.51 8.80
N ARG A 29 11.62 11.21 8.83
CA ARG A 29 12.51 11.29 7.69
C ARG A 29 12.00 10.28 6.65
N ARG A 30 11.10 10.74 5.76
CA ARG A 30 10.35 9.91 4.81
C ARG A 30 11.35 9.27 3.86
N SER A 31 11.80 8.07 4.21
CA SER A 31 12.81 7.36 3.45
C SER A 31 12.26 7.08 2.06
N TRP A 32 13.10 7.28 1.06
CA TRP A 32 12.78 6.90 -0.31
C TRP A 32 12.30 5.45 -0.38
N GLY A 33 12.91 4.54 0.39
CA GLY A 33 12.50 3.15 0.51
C GLY A 33 11.04 2.94 0.94
N ALA A 34 10.48 3.77 1.82
CA ALA A 34 9.07 3.68 2.20
C ALA A 34 8.11 4.08 1.05
N ARG A 35 8.55 4.98 0.15
CA ARG A 35 7.77 5.35 -1.05
C ARG A 35 7.82 4.25 -2.10
N TRP A 36 8.99 3.64 -2.29
CA TRP A 36 9.17 2.52 -3.21
C TRP A 36 8.43 1.25 -2.75
N GLY A 37 8.50 0.92 -1.45
CA GLY A 37 7.74 -0.20 -0.89
C GLY A 37 6.23 -0.04 -1.09
N GLY A 38 5.69 1.15 -0.80
CA GLY A 38 4.27 1.46 -1.04
C GLY A 38 3.88 1.40 -2.52
N LEU A 39 4.78 1.81 -3.43
CA LEU A 39 4.56 1.72 -4.87
C LEU A 39 4.56 0.26 -5.34
N CYS A 40 5.50 -0.57 -4.90
CA CYS A 40 5.57 -1.98 -5.24
C CYS A 40 4.31 -2.75 -4.81
N VAL A 41 3.81 -2.49 -3.59
CA VAL A 41 2.57 -3.12 -3.12
C VAL A 41 1.38 -2.71 -3.99
N ARG A 42 1.25 -1.43 -4.33
CA ARG A 42 0.18 -0.97 -5.22
C ARG A 42 0.27 -1.60 -6.59
N LEU A 43 1.46 -1.60 -7.20
CA LEU A 43 1.70 -2.23 -8.50
C LEU A 43 1.37 -3.71 -8.45
N ALA A 44 1.80 -4.44 -7.41
CA ALA A 44 1.48 -5.85 -7.24
C ALA A 44 -0.03 -6.08 -7.15
N VAL A 45 -0.76 -5.28 -6.35
CA VAL A 45 -2.23 -5.37 -6.26
C VAL A 45 -2.89 -5.08 -7.60
N TYR A 46 -2.48 -4.04 -8.32
CA TYR A 46 -2.98 -3.74 -9.66
C TYR A 46 -2.72 -4.88 -10.63
N TRP A 47 -1.52 -5.46 -10.61
CA TRP A 47 -1.14 -6.59 -11.45
C TRP A 47 -2.00 -7.82 -11.15
N LEU A 48 -2.26 -8.06 -9.87
CA LEU A 48 -3.07 -9.18 -9.39
C LEU A 48 -4.53 -9.02 -9.81
N LEU A 49 -5.10 -7.82 -9.65
CA LEU A 49 -6.46 -7.49 -10.13
C LEU A 49 -6.55 -7.58 -11.66
N TYR A 50 -5.53 -7.10 -12.36
CA TYR A 50 -5.45 -7.19 -13.81
C TYR A 50 -5.39 -8.64 -14.30
N THR A 51 -4.61 -9.50 -13.63
CA THR A 51 -4.60 -10.94 -13.90
C THR A 51 -5.95 -11.56 -13.59
N LEU A 52 -6.59 -11.21 -12.46
CA LEU A 52 -7.92 -11.71 -12.11
C LEU A 52 -8.98 -11.29 -13.14
N SER A 53 -8.83 -10.11 -13.74
CA SER A 53 -9.76 -9.62 -14.76
C SER A 53 -9.81 -10.48 -16.02
N ILE A 54 -8.75 -11.26 -16.32
CA ILE A 54 -8.72 -12.12 -17.52
C ILE A 54 -9.83 -13.18 -17.48
N GLY A 55 -10.28 -13.61 -16.29
CA GLY A 55 -11.32 -14.63 -16.15
C GLY A 55 -12.64 -14.23 -16.81
N PRO A 56 -13.34 -13.20 -16.31
CA PRO A 56 -14.60 -12.75 -16.92
C PRO A 56 -14.42 -12.17 -18.33
N MET A 57 -13.24 -11.63 -18.65
CA MET A 57 -12.93 -11.09 -19.99
C MET A 57 -12.39 -12.14 -20.97
N PHE A 58 -12.25 -13.40 -20.55
CA PHE A 58 -11.63 -14.46 -21.34
C PHE A 58 -12.37 -14.68 -22.67
N TRP A 59 -13.70 -14.68 -22.65
CA TRP A 59 -14.52 -14.88 -23.84
C TRP A 59 -14.31 -13.79 -24.89
N TYR A 60 -14.21 -12.53 -24.47
CA TYR A 60 -13.93 -11.41 -25.39
C TYR A 60 -12.51 -11.50 -25.97
N TRP A 61 -11.54 -11.92 -25.16
CA TRP A 61 -10.19 -12.17 -25.63
C TRP A 61 -10.14 -13.35 -26.61
N TYR A 62 -10.88 -14.42 -26.35
CA TYR A 62 -10.99 -15.60 -27.20
C TYR A 62 -11.63 -15.24 -28.55
N GLU A 63 -12.74 -14.52 -28.54
CA GLU A 63 -13.40 -14.01 -29.74
C GLU A 63 -12.46 -13.10 -30.55
N ALA A 64 -11.76 -12.17 -29.90
CA ALA A 64 -10.80 -11.30 -30.56
C ALA A 64 -9.57 -12.02 -31.13
N SER A 65 -9.19 -13.17 -30.54
CA SER A 65 -8.03 -13.95 -30.97
C SER A 65 -8.34 -14.95 -32.08
N TYR A 66 -9.54 -15.55 -32.06
CA TYR A 66 -9.88 -16.69 -32.93
C TYR A 66 -11.04 -16.42 -33.92
N LEU A 67 -11.88 -15.39 -33.68
CA LEU A 67 -13.09 -15.12 -34.46
C LEU A 67 -13.06 -13.75 -35.17
N ASP A 68 -11.86 -13.19 -35.43
CA ASP A 68 -11.67 -11.85 -36.02
C ASP A 68 -12.36 -10.71 -35.23
N GLY A 69 -12.54 -10.90 -33.92
CA GLY A 69 -13.10 -9.87 -33.04
C GLY A 69 -12.18 -8.66 -32.82
N PRO A 70 -12.56 -7.76 -31.90
CA PRO A 70 -11.85 -6.50 -31.71
C PRO A 70 -10.43 -6.68 -31.14
N LYS A 71 -9.42 -6.45 -31.99
CA LYS A 71 -7.99 -6.68 -31.71
C LYS A 71 -7.41 -5.90 -30.52
N TRP A 72 -8.09 -4.84 -30.06
CA TRP A 72 -7.63 -4.04 -28.92
C TRP A 72 -7.59 -4.86 -27.62
N VAL A 73 -8.50 -5.85 -27.46
CA VAL A 73 -8.52 -6.73 -26.29
C VAL A 73 -7.28 -7.63 -26.25
N VAL A 74 -6.84 -8.12 -27.41
CA VAL A 74 -5.63 -8.93 -27.53
C VAL A 74 -4.39 -8.12 -27.17
N VAL A 75 -4.30 -6.88 -27.65
CA VAL A 75 -3.20 -5.96 -27.32
C VAL A 75 -3.17 -5.63 -25.82
N LEU A 76 -4.34 -5.51 -25.18
CA LEU A 76 -4.42 -5.27 -23.75
C LEU A 76 -3.77 -6.41 -22.96
N TYR A 77 -3.99 -7.68 -23.35
CA TYR A 77 -3.52 -8.87 -22.62
C TYR A 77 -2.21 -9.49 -23.12
N LEU A 78 -1.67 -9.00 -24.24
CA LEU A 78 -0.33 -9.34 -24.75
C LEU A 78 0.79 -9.30 -23.68
N PRO A 79 0.93 -8.25 -22.84
CA PRO A 79 1.97 -8.23 -21.81
C PRO A 79 1.75 -9.31 -20.73
N LEU A 80 0.50 -9.63 -20.40
CA LEU A 80 0.18 -10.73 -19.49
C LEU A 80 0.67 -12.06 -20.06
N LEU A 81 0.44 -12.28 -21.35
CA LEU A 81 0.84 -13.48 -22.09
C LEU A 81 2.36 -13.64 -22.12
N TYR A 82 3.09 -12.55 -22.37
CA TYR A 82 4.55 -12.55 -22.33
C TYR A 82 5.11 -12.91 -20.94
N VAL A 83 4.51 -12.40 -19.86
CA VAL A 83 4.92 -12.76 -18.49
C VAL A 83 4.60 -14.22 -18.18
N CYS A 84 3.45 -14.73 -18.65
CA CYS A 84 3.09 -16.14 -18.51
C CYS A 84 4.08 -17.07 -19.25
N GLU A 85 4.58 -16.67 -20.42
CA GLU A 85 5.60 -17.42 -21.17
C GLU A 85 6.97 -17.37 -20.48
N GLN A 86 7.35 -16.20 -19.96
CA GLN A 86 8.64 -16.02 -19.31
C GLN A 86 8.73 -16.69 -17.94
N PHE A 87 7.59 -16.84 -17.25
CA PHE A 87 7.50 -17.41 -15.91
C PHE A 87 6.51 -18.58 -15.87
N GLU A 88 7.01 -19.77 -16.18
CA GLU A 88 6.24 -21.01 -16.32
C GLU A 88 5.25 -21.32 -15.18
N PRO A 89 5.60 -21.19 -13.88
CA PRO A 89 4.63 -21.49 -12.81
C PRO A 89 3.50 -20.46 -12.74
N PHE A 90 3.75 -19.20 -13.11
CA PHE A 90 2.69 -18.19 -13.20
C PHE A 90 1.78 -18.47 -14.39
N GLY A 91 2.35 -18.81 -15.55
CA GLY A 91 1.56 -19.24 -16.71
C GLY A 91 0.65 -20.44 -16.38
N ARG A 92 1.16 -21.42 -15.61
CA ARG A 92 0.37 -22.58 -15.18
C ARG A 92 -0.76 -22.20 -14.22
N LEU A 93 -0.52 -21.28 -13.28
CA LEU A 93 -1.53 -20.76 -12.36
C LEU A 93 -2.63 -19.99 -13.12
N VAL A 94 -2.24 -19.11 -14.04
CA VAL A 94 -3.18 -18.33 -14.86
C VAL A 94 -4.01 -19.25 -15.75
N ASN A 95 -3.39 -20.26 -16.38
CA ASN A 95 -4.11 -21.27 -17.16
C ASN A 95 -5.09 -22.08 -16.30
N TRP A 96 -4.70 -22.48 -15.07
CA TRP A 96 -5.62 -23.13 -14.14
C TRP A 96 -6.81 -22.23 -13.78
N TYR A 97 -6.55 -20.94 -13.49
CA TYR A 97 -7.59 -19.95 -13.21
C TYR A 97 -8.56 -19.75 -14.39
N ILE A 98 -8.02 -19.61 -15.60
CA ILE A 98 -8.81 -19.49 -16.83
C ILE A 98 -9.68 -20.75 -17.04
N ARG A 99 -9.12 -21.94 -16.87
CA ARG A 99 -9.87 -23.20 -16.97
C ARG A 99 -11.03 -23.26 -15.97
N TRP A 100 -10.84 -22.76 -14.75
CA TRP A 100 -11.92 -22.68 -13.74
C TRP A 100 -13.05 -21.71 -14.13
N TRP A 101 -12.79 -20.72 -14.99
CA TRP A 101 -13.83 -19.81 -15.50
C TRP A 101 -14.59 -20.36 -16.70
N ILE A 102 -13.99 -21.30 -17.45
CA ILE A 102 -14.58 -21.85 -18.68
C ILE A 102 -15.35 -23.15 -18.39
N LEU A 103 -14.92 -23.92 -17.38
CA LEU A 103 -15.56 -25.16 -16.92
C LEU A 103 -16.66 -24.87 -15.90
#